data_AF-A0A183PDG4-F1
#
_entry.id   AF-A0A183PDG4-F1
#
_cell.length_a   1.000
_cell.length_b   1.000
_cell.length_c   1.000
_cell.angle_alpha   90.00
_cell.angle_beta   90.00
_cell.angle_gamma   90.00
#
_symmetry.space_group_name_H-M   'P 1'
#
loop_
_entity.id
_entity.type
_entity.pdbx_description
1 polymer ?
#
loop_
_entity_poly.entity_id
_entity_poly.type
_entity_poly.pdbx_seq_one_letter_code
_entity_poly.pdbx_strand_id
1 'polypeptide(L)' 'MSKIKYATDVEKSVITSNFEARGWTVVHPDEDWNIFWASVQSIRMLFSNETSYRLSDNQVSTINKLR' A
#
# COMPACT_ATOMS: atom_id res chain seq x y z
N MET A 1 -19.38 -5.51 7.15
CA MET A 1 -18.33 -5.95 6.21
C MET A 1 -17.18 -4.97 6.33
N SER A 2 -16.00 -5.45 6.74
CA SER A 2 -14.81 -4.62 6.93
C SER A 2 -14.38 -4.04 5.59
N LYS A 3 -14.46 -2.72 5.42
CA LYS A 3 -13.98 -2.05 4.20
C LYS A 3 -12.46 -2.16 4.17
N ILE A 4 -11.91 -2.81 3.15
CA ILE A 4 -10.46 -2.92 2.95
C ILE A 4 -9.91 -1.52 2.71
N LYS A 5 -8.91 -1.11 3.50
CA LYS A 5 -8.19 0.16 3.34
C LYS A 5 -6.90 -0.06 2.56
N TYR A 6 -6.62 0.78 1.56
CA TYR A 6 -5.38 0.74 0.80
C TYR A 6 -4.69 2.09 0.78
N ALA A 7 -3.36 2.08 0.77
CA ALA A 7 -2.52 3.25 0.56
C ALA A 7 -1.60 3.01 -0.64
N THR A 8 -1.28 4.06 -1.39
CA THR A 8 -0.37 3.99 -2.54
C THR A 8 0.42 5.28 -2.66
N ASP A 9 1.72 5.17 -2.95
CA ASP A 9 2.59 6.29 -3.31
C ASP A 9 2.80 6.37 -4.84
N VAL A 10 2.26 5.39 -5.58
CA VAL A 10 2.29 5.34 -7.04
C VAL A 10 0.91 5.69 -7.56
N GLU A 11 0.80 6.81 -8.27
CA GLU A 11 -0.41 7.12 -9.03
C GLU A 11 -0.47 6.23 -10.29
N LYS A 12 -1.13 5.09 -10.16
CA LYS A 12 -1.60 4.31 -11.32
C LYS A 12 -3.12 4.31 -11.31
N SER A 13 -3.71 5.10 -12.21
CA SER A 13 -5.17 5.22 -12.41
C SER A 13 -5.86 3.86 -12.55
N VAL A 14 -5.22 2.89 -13.21
CA VAL A 14 -5.77 1.54 -13.39
C VAL A 14 -5.94 0.80 -12.06
N ILE A 15 -5.05 1.03 -11.09
CA ILE A 15 -5.07 0.36 -9.79
C ILE A 15 -6.08 1.04 -8.87
N THR A 16 -6.05 2.37 -8.80
CA THR A 16 -6.98 3.15 -7.96
C THR A 16 -8.42 2.94 -8.41
N SER A 17 -8.71 3.02 -9.71
CA SER A 17 -10.05 2.76 -10.25
C SER A 17 -10.55 1.33 -9.96
N ASN A 18 -9.65 0.36 -9.95
CA ASN A 18 -9.98 -1.05 -9.68
C ASN A 18 -10.30 -1.30 -8.20
N PHE A 19 -9.66 -0.54 -7.30
CA PHE A 19 -9.90 -0.58 -5.86
C PHE A 19 -11.16 0.18 -5.49
N GLU A 20 -11.39 1.35 -6.09
CA GLU A 20 -12.64 2.11 -5.96
C GLU A 20 -13.85 1.30 -6.46
N ALA A 21 -13.72 0.62 -7.60
CA ALA A 21 -14.76 -0.28 -8.12
C ALA A 21 -15.09 -1.46 -7.18
N ARG A 22 -14.13 -1.87 -6.33
CA ARG A 22 -14.34 -2.89 -5.27
C ARG A 22 -14.86 -2.30 -3.95
N GLY A 23 -15.05 -0.97 -3.88
CA GLY A 23 -15.47 -0.28 -2.66
C GLY A 23 -14.39 -0.21 -1.58
N TRP A 24 -13.11 -0.32 -1.97
CA TRP A 24 -12.00 -0.16 -1.03
C TRP A 24 -11.81 1.32 -0.70
N THR A 25 -11.29 1.61 0.50
CA THR A 25 -11.09 2.99 0.97
C THR A 25 -9.62 3.38 0.82
N VAL A 26 -9.37 4.48 0.12
CA VAL A 26 -8.02 5.07 0.06
C VAL A 26 -7.72 5.74 1.40
N VAL A 27 -6.52 5.48 1.93
CA VAL A 27 -6.00 6.09 3.17
C VAL A 27 -4.58 6.59 2.95
N HIS A 28 -4.11 7.46 3.84
CA HIS A 28 -2.72 7.93 3.77
C HIS A 28 -1.74 6.79 4.14
N PRO A 29 -0.51 6.77 3.60
CA PRO A 29 0.51 5.78 3.99
C PRO A 29 0.84 5.77 5.50
N ASP A 30 0.63 6.90 6.18
CA ASP A 30 0.83 7.06 7.63
C ASP A 30 -0.39 6.64 8.48
N GLU A 31 -1.50 6.29 7.84
CA GLU A 31 -2.70 5.79 8.50
C GLU A 31 -2.72 4.25 8.56
N ASP A 32 -3.73 3.71 9.24
CA ASP A 32 -3.96 2.26 9.30
C ASP A 32 -4.46 1.71 7.96
N TRP A 33 -3.55 1.09 7.19
CA TRP A 33 -3.82 0.46 5.90
C TRP A 33 -3.72 -1.07 5.97
N ASN A 34 -4.46 -1.75 5.09
CA ASN A 34 -4.38 -3.21 4.92
C ASN A 34 -3.47 -3.58 3.74
N ILE A 35 -3.53 -2.79 2.67
CA ILE A 35 -2.74 -3.00 1.45
C ILE A 35 -1.96 -1.74 1.16
N PHE A 36 -0.63 -1.85 1.11
CA PHE A 36 0.23 -0.76 0.68
C PHE A 36 0.85 -1.06 -0.67
N TRP A 37 0.47 -0.28 -1.67
CA TRP A 37 1.02 -0.38 -3.03
C TRP A 37 2.17 0.62 -3.18
N ALA A 38 3.39 0.16 -2.89
CA ALA A 38 4.54 1.03 -2.87
C ALA A 38 5.32 1.06 -4.19
N SER A 39 5.98 2.18 -4.47
CA SER A 39 7.08 2.28 -5.41
C SER A 39 8.30 1.50 -4.91
N VAL A 40 9.21 1.16 -5.83
CA VAL A 40 10.48 0.52 -5.49
C VAL A 40 11.30 1.38 -4.51
N GLN A 41 11.18 2.71 -4.60
CA GLN A 41 11.87 3.64 -3.71
C GLN A 41 11.27 3.60 -2.29
N SER A 42 9.95 3.67 -2.16
CA SER A 42 9.29 3.68 -0.85
C SER A 42 9.37 2.35 -0.12
N ILE A 43 9.34 1.21 -0.82
CA ILE A 43 9.60 -0.08 -0.17
C ILE A 43 11.06 -0.19 0.31
N ARG A 44 12.04 0.37 -0.41
CA ARG A 44 13.42 0.42 0.08
C ARG A 44 13.54 1.28 1.35
N MET A 45 12.77 2.35 1.48
CA MET A 45 12.73 3.18 2.68
C MET A 45 12.00 2.48 3.84
N LEU A 46 10.86 1.84 3.58
CA LEU A 46 10.08 1.10 4.57
C LEU A 46 10.83 -0.09 5.16
N PHE A 47 11.59 -0.80 4.34
CA PHE A 47 12.41 -1.96 4.75
C PHE A 47 13.90 -1.61 4.95
N SER A 48 14.24 -0.32 5.01
CA SER A 48 15.59 0.09 5.39
C SER A 48 15.86 -0.30 6.85
N ASN A 49 17.09 -0.70 7.17
CA ASN A 49 17.48 -1.17 8.51
C ASN A 49 17.22 -0.15 9.65
N GLU A 50 17.01 1.12 9.31
CA GLU A 50 16.69 2.21 10.24
C GLU A 50 15.22 2.17 10.69
N THR A 51 14.33 1.64 9.84
CA THR A 51 12.90 1.59 10.07
C THR A 51 12.57 0.19 10.56
N SER A 52 12.41 0.02 11.88
CA SER A 52 11.95 -1.21 12.51
C SER A 52 10.47 -1.50 12.24
N TYR A 53 10.02 -1.27 11.01
CA TYR A 53 8.63 -1.38 10.60
C TYR A 53 8.31 -2.85 10.34
N ARG A 54 7.60 -3.48 11.28
CA ARG A 54 7.05 -4.83 11.12
C ARG A 54 5.62 -4.72 10.63
N LEU A 55 5.33 -5.36 9.50
CA LEU A 55 3.96 -5.54 9.03
C LEU A 55 3.16 -6.31 10.09
N SER A 56 1.97 -5.82 10.44
CA SER A 56 1.02 -6.59 11.24
C SER A 56 0.39 -7.72 10.42
N ASP A 57 -0.17 -8.75 11.06
CA ASP A 57 -0.66 -9.98 10.40
C ASP A 57 -1.66 -9.76 9.24
N ASN A 58 -2.30 -8.59 9.16
CA ASN A 58 -3.26 -8.22 8.11
C ASN A 58 -2.71 -7.23 7.07
N GLN A 59 -1.40 -6.99 7.04
CA GLN A 59 -0.76 -6.02 6.15
C GLN A 59 0.03 -6.69 5.04
N VAL A 60 -0.35 -6.41 3.79
CA VAL A 60 0.35 -6.88 2.59
C VAL A 60 0.92 -5.69 1.82
N SER A 61 2.25 -5.66 1.65
CA SER A 61 2.93 -4.68 0.80
C SER A 61 3.40 -5.34 -0.49
N THR A 62 2.94 -4.86 -1.65
CA THR A 62 3.35 -5.37 -2.97
C THR A 62 4.16 -4.34 -3.76
N ILE A 63 5.29 -4.76 -4.31
CA ILE A 63 6.19 -3.90 -5.10
C ILE A 63 5.74 -3.89 -6.56
N ASN A 64 5.60 -2.69 -7.12
CA ASN A 64 5.44 -2.50 -8.55
C ASN A 64 6.79 -2.60 -9.27
N LYS A 65 7.28 -3.82 -9.51
CA LYS A 65 8.46 -4.05 -10.37
C LYS A 65 8.00 -4.06 -11.83
N LEU A 66 7.64 -2.88 -12.36
CA LEU A 66 7.47 -2.71 -13.79
C LEU A 66 8.83 -2.94 -14.47
N ARG A 67 8.95 -4.09 -15.12
CA ARG A 67 9.86 -4.30 -16.24
C ARG A 67 9.06 -4.16 -17.52
#